data_AF-A0A3M6V2N9-F1
#
_entry.id   AF-A0A3M6V2N9-F1
#
_cell.length_a   1.000
_cell.length_b   1.000
_cell.length_c   1.000
_cell.angle_alpha   90.00
_cell.angle_beta   90.00
_cell.angle_gamma   90.00
#
_symmetry.space_group_name_H-M   'P 1'
#
loop_
_entity.id
_entity.type
_entity.pdbx_description
1 polymer ?
#
loop_
_entity_poly.entity_id
_entity_poly.type
_entity_poly.pdbx_seq_one_letter_code
_entity_poly.pdbx_strand_id
1 'polypeptide(L)'
;MIFMHSMPLDARHTSLHSKRKVRSQSGQVQNTTAPLFPQEPITEWPSAQTSKRRLIPLSFANRAYQNTFNQPLFYSRQNNWLAKRYNNLWGRYPIGSISTYHPPLLPQGYNMAQNPGSRNRLAKATKLRNNADEDTKFVEGRIQEYYDQRINRNRNKWMFKPIGGTTQHLKEIFLGRCWDFIENRGKDLENPSKVDCNELWETFSKSFAFKGPCDVTSKDYALFFDLYDEKPLNDKVMFWSGTRELTHAYTRLYNRFTTLEDTLAGYLLNGLRWCGSKEDPGIDYKECPYECSKQKAFWGLAAAKLARRARGIVHVMLNGTRQHLVDRQIFPSFMDDSYLAENQLSSLPVRDVKEFRILVGHTLHHKSLERCDSLTILELQNRAKARGLKTTCFDNPYFIRHLLCLDNPGDPLCLFKVYDQDVLPEK
;
A
#
# COMPACT_ATOMS: atom_id res chain seq x y z
N MET A 1 71.79 -19.70 -25.85
CA MET A 1 70.59 -20.51 -25.55
C MET A 1 69.49 -19.97 -26.47
N ILE A 2 69.17 -20.54 -27.63
CA ILE A 2 68.82 -21.95 -28.00
C ILE A 2 67.45 -22.34 -27.44
N PHE A 3 66.43 -22.74 -28.22
CA PHE A 3 66.08 -22.65 -29.68
C PHE A 3 64.51 -22.58 -29.70
N MET A 4 63.77 -21.95 -30.64
CA MET A 4 63.16 -22.54 -31.87
C MET A 4 62.61 -23.99 -31.71
N HIS A 5 61.52 -24.47 -32.33
CA HIS A 5 60.59 -24.02 -33.40
C HIS A 5 59.30 -24.92 -33.38
N SER A 6 58.27 -24.92 -34.25
CA SER A 6 57.80 -24.15 -35.44
C SER A 6 56.28 -24.43 -35.71
N MET A 7 55.71 -23.76 -36.73
CA MET A 7 54.49 -24.16 -37.51
C MET A 7 54.83 -25.35 -38.50
N PRO A 8 53.96 -25.92 -39.41
CA PRO A 8 52.87 -25.26 -40.19
C PRO A 8 51.67 -26.07 -40.83
N LEU A 9 50.75 -25.30 -41.45
CA LEU A 9 50.03 -25.48 -42.75
C LEU A 9 48.98 -26.59 -43.09
N ASP A 10 48.10 -26.19 -44.04
CA ASP A 10 47.27 -26.96 -45.02
C ASP A 10 46.08 -27.84 -44.52
N ALA A 11 44.99 -28.08 -45.29
CA ALA A 11 44.53 -27.52 -46.59
C ALA A 11 43.02 -27.73 -46.90
N ARG A 12 42.44 -26.76 -47.64
CA ARG A 12 41.47 -26.84 -48.78
C ARG A 12 40.16 -27.69 -48.79
N HIS A 13 39.13 -27.07 -49.42
CA HIS A 13 37.96 -27.65 -50.14
C HIS A 13 36.93 -28.45 -49.29
N THR A 14 35.66 -28.63 -49.69
CA THR A 14 34.98 -28.36 -50.99
C THR A 14 33.54 -27.87 -50.77
N SER A 15 32.98 -27.10 -51.71
CA SER A 15 31.54 -26.79 -51.77
C SER A 15 30.75 -27.82 -52.59
N LEU A 16 29.46 -28.02 -52.30
CA LEU A 16 28.50 -28.40 -53.36
C LEU A 16 27.05 -28.00 -53.00
N HIS A 17 26.30 -27.58 -54.03
CA HIS A 17 24.88 -27.26 -53.93
C HIS A 17 24.01 -28.53 -53.87
N SER A 18 22.81 -28.38 -53.29
CA SER A 18 21.60 -28.84 -54.01
C SER A 18 20.42 -27.90 -53.76
N LYS A 19 19.69 -27.57 -54.83
CA LYS A 19 18.43 -26.82 -54.79
C LYS A 19 17.29 -27.80 -55.03
N ARG A 20 16.17 -27.67 -54.31
CA ARG A 20 14.85 -28.05 -54.86
C ARG A 20 13.74 -27.16 -54.31
N LYS A 21 12.82 -26.77 -55.19
CA LYS A 21 11.72 -25.82 -54.94
C LYS A 21 10.54 -26.17 -55.85
N VAL A 22 9.49 -26.73 -55.27
CA VAL A 22 8.16 -27.01 -55.88
C VAL A 22 7.17 -26.76 -54.74
N ARG A 23 6.22 -25.82 -54.72
CA ARG A 23 5.31 -25.19 -55.71
C ARG A 23 4.00 -25.94 -55.95
N SER A 24 3.02 -25.62 -55.09
CA SER A 24 1.56 -25.53 -55.28
C SER A 24 0.76 -26.73 -55.84
N GLN A 25 -0.38 -27.01 -55.22
CA GLN A 25 -1.69 -26.78 -55.85
C GLN A 25 -2.82 -26.62 -54.81
N SER A 26 -4.07 -26.45 -55.28
CA SER A 26 -5.21 -25.93 -54.51
C SER A 26 -6.54 -26.59 -54.91
N GLY A 27 -7.45 -26.79 -53.94
CA GLY A 27 -8.78 -27.39 -54.11
C GLY A 27 -9.14 -28.22 -52.86
N GLN A 28 -10.40 -28.46 -52.49
CA GLN A 28 -11.68 -28.08 -53.09
C GLN A 28 -12.74 -27.84 -51.99
N VAL A 29 -13.92 -27.30 -52.37
CA VAL A 29 -15.09 -27.12 -51.49
C VAL A 29 -16.01 -28.33 -51.58
N GLN A 30 -16.60 -28.77 -50.45
CA GLN A 30 -17.85 -29.55 -50.44
C GLN A 30 -18.79 -29.06 -49.33
N ASN A 31 -20.09 -28.98 -49.67
CA ASN A 31 -21.21 -28.75 -48.74
C ASN A 31 -21.96 -30.07 -48.55
N THR A 32 -22.32 -30.44 -47.32
CA THR A 32 -23.42 -31.38 -47.05
C THR A 32 -24.03 -31.20 -45.66
N THR A 33 -25.34 -30.94 -45.66
CA THR A 33 -26.38 -31.38 -44.68
C THR A 33 -26.01 -31.66 -43.22
N ALA A 34 -26.67 -30.95 -42.29
CA ALA A 34 -26.84 -31.38 -40.91
C ALA A 34 -27.76 -32.62 -40.79
N PRO A 35 -27.71 -33.31 -39.63
CA PRO A 35 -28.97 -33.60 -38.96
C PRO A 35 -28.98 -33.27 -37.45
N LEU A 36 -30.21 -33.24 -36.93
CA LEU A 36 -30.64 -32.99 -35.55
C LEU A 36 -29.86 -33.75 -34.45
N PHE A 37 -29.72 -33.09 -33.30
CA PHE A 37 -29.56 -33.75 -31.99
C PHE A 37 -30.64 -33.24 -31.01
N PRO A 38 -31.05 -34.02 -29.99
CA PRO A 38 -32.30 -33.78 -29.25
C PRO A 38 -32.22 -32.67 -28.19
N GLN A 39 -33.38 -32.11 -27.85
CA GLN A 39 -33.59 -31.31 -26.64
C GLN A 39 -34.17 -32.19 -25.52
N GLU A 40 -33.60 -32.13 -24.32
CA GLU A 40 -34.29 -32.10 -23.01
C GLU A 40 -33.28 -32.14 -21.85
N PRO A 41 -33.65 -31.78 -20.60
CA PRO A 41 -34.80 -30.94 -20.21
C PRO A 41 -34.36 -29.65 -19.48
N ILE A 42 -35.24 -28.65 -19.45
CA ILE A 42 -35.05 -27.44 -18.64
C ILE A 42 -35.43 -27.77 -17.20
N THR A 43 -34.47 -27.72 -16.27
CA THR A 43 -34.77 -27.77 -14.83
C THR A 43 -35.24 -26.40 -14.33
N GLU A 44 -36.41 -26.38 -13.69
CA GLU A 44 -37.01 -25.17 -13.14
C GLU A 44 -36.16 -24.56 -12.02
N TRP A 45 -36.11 -23.23 -11.97
CA TRP A 45 -35.46 -22.50 -10.88
C TRP A 45 -36.37 -22.47 -9.64
N PRO A 46 -35.94 -22.98 -8.47
CA PRO A 46 -36.71 -22.82 -7.24
C PRO A 46 -36.91 -21.33 -6.92
N SER A 47 -38.13 -20.98 -6.54
CA SER A 47 -38.56 -19.59 -6.38
C SER A 47 -37.72 -18.81 -5.36
N ALA A 48 -37.36 -17.57 -5.71
CA ALA A 48 -36.44 -16.76 -4.92
C ALA A 48 -37.08 -16.30 -3.60
N GLN A 49 -36.86 -17.04 -2.51
CA GLN A 49 -37.16 -16.57 -1.16
C GLN A 49 -36.34 -15.30 -0.88
N THR A 50 -37.03 -14.16 -0.82
CA THR A 50 -36.44 -12.82 -0.72
C THR A 50 -35.91 -12.49 0.68
N SER A 51 -34.86 -13.20 1.12
CA SER A 51 -34.13 -12.82 2.34
C SER A 51 -33.47 -11.46 2.12
N LYS A 52 -34.08 -10.38 2.65
CA LYS A 52 -33.56 -9.00 2.63
C LYS A 52 -32.32 -8.86 3.52
N ARG A 53 -31.22 -9.51 3.13
CA ARG A 53 -29.91 -9.36 3.78
C ARG A 53 -29.38 -7.96 3.49
N ARG A 54 -29.52 -7.07 4.48
CA ARG A 54 -28.83 -5.79 4.49
C ARG A 54 -27.32 -6.05 4.42
N LEU A 55 -26.72 -5.81 3.25
CA LEU A 55 -25.27 -5.64 3.12
C LEU A 55 -24.91 -4.38 3.91
N ILE A 56 -24.23 -4.55 5.04
CA ILE A 56 -23.67 -3.43 5.81
C ILE A 56 -22.34 -3.07 5.15
N PRO A 57 -22.17 -1.86 4.58
CA PRO A 57 -20.89 -1.46 4.00
C PRO A 57 -19.85 -1.27 5.11
N LEU A 58 -18.72 -1.97 5.00
CA LEU A 58 -17.51 -1.63 5.76
C LEU A 58 -16.77 -0.51 5.01
N SER A 59 -16.74 0.66 5.65
CA SER A 59 -16.07 1.88 5.19
C SER A 59 -14.58 1.66 4.90
N PHE A 60 -14.02 2.40 3.93
CA PHE A 60 -12.57 2.53 3.68
C PHE A 60 -11.81 2.82 4.97
N ALA A 61 -12.32 3.68 5.85
CA ALA A 61 -11.72 3.93 7.17
C ALA A 61 -11.55 2.64 8.02
N ASN A 62 -12.53 1.72 7.99
CA ASN A 62 -12.41 0.40 8.63
C ASN A 62 -11.63 -0.62 7.79
N ARG A 63 -11.48 -0.39 6.48
CA ARG A 63 -10.75 -1.28 5.55
C ARG A 63 -9.24 -1.06 5.59
N ALA A 64 -8.81 0.19 5.78
CA ALA A 64 -7.42 0.58 6.08
C ALA A 64 -6.85 -0.10 7.34
N TYR A 65 -7.74 -0.67 8.17
CA TYR A 65 -7.44 -1.30 9.44
C TYR A 65 -7.08 -2.80 9.36
N GLN A 66 -7.47 -3.49 8.29
CA GLN A 66 -7.24 -4.94 8.16
C GLN A 66 -5.90 -5.29 7.49
N ASN A 67 -5.38 -4.37 6.68
CA ASN A 67 -4.44 -4.69 5.59
C ASN A 67 -2.95 -4.37 5.87
N THR A 68 -2.59 -3.97 7.10
CA THR A 68 -1.19 -3.64 7.45
C THR A 68 -0.23 -4.83 7.50
N PHE A 69 -0.71 -6.06 7.37
CA PHE A 69 0.11 -7.26 7.14
C PHE A 69 -0.62 -8.23 6.20
N ASN A 70 0.09 -8.69 5.14
CA ASN A 70 -0.30 -9.67 4.12
C ASN A 70 -1.59 -10.46 4.40
N GLN A 71 -2.72 -9.93 3.91
CA GLN A 71 -3.94 -10.70 3.70
C GLN A 71 -4.38 -10.57 2.24
N PRO A 72 -4.64 -11.69 1.53
CA PRO A 72 -5.13 -11.67 0.16
C PRO A 72 -6.56 -11.10 0.08
N LEU A 73 -6.90 -10.53 -1.08
CA LEU A 73 -8.20 -9.90 -1.36
C LEU A 73 -9.35 -10.91 -1.52
N PHE A 74 -9.67 -11.65 -0.45
CA PHE A 74 -10.84 -12.53 -0.43
C PHE A 74 -12.13 -11.73 -0.25
N TYR A 75 -12.84 -11.52 -1.35
CA TYR A 75 -14.30 -11.45 -1.31
C TYR A 75 -14.86 -12.83 -0.92
N SER A 76 -16.05 -12.84 -0.30
CA SER A 76 -16.88 -14.01 0.03
C SER A 76 -16.53 -14.84 1.29
N ARG A 77 -17.51 -14.82 2.21
CA ARG A 77 -17.88 -15.82 3.25
C ARG A 77 -17.09 -15.90 4.58
N GLN A 78 -17.91 -16.13 5.62
CA GLN A 78 -17.63 -16.56 7.00
C GLN A 78 -16.68 -15.71 7.86
N ASN A 79 -17.27 -14.68 8.47
CA ASN A 79 -16.86 -14.16 9.79
C ASN A 79 -18.09 -13.81 10.65
N ASN A 80 -18.87 -14.84 11.01
CA ASN A 80 -20.17 -14.70 11.70
C ASN A 80 -20.09 -14.17 13.15
N TRP A 81 -18.90 -13.83 13.65
CA TRP A 81 -18.69 -13.40 15.03
C TRP A 81 -19.03 -11.92 15.31
N LEU A 82 -18.91 -11.05 14.29
CA LEU A 82 -19.15 -9.60 14.47
C LEU A 82 -20.64 -9.23 14.67
N ALA A 83 -21.56 -10.05 14.16
CA ALA A 83 -23.00 -9.76 14.20
C ALA A 83 -23.60 -9.77 15.62
N LYS A 84 -22.99 -10.47 16.58
CA LYS A 84 -23.63 -10.78 17.88
C LYS A 84 -23.45 -9.73 18.98
N ARG A 85 -22.72 -8.63 18.73
CA ARG A 85 -22.43 -7.59 19.74
C ARG A 85 -23.02 -6.20 19.45
N TYR A 86 -23.41 -5.91 18.20
CA TYR A 86 -23.94 -4.59 17.81
C TYR A 86 -25.38 -4.32 18.27
N ASN A 87 -26.19 -5.35 18.53
CA ASN A 87 -27.59 -5.18 18.96
C ASN A 87 -27.73 -4.69 20.42
N ASN A 88 -26.70 -4.82 21.25
CA ASN A 88 -26.82 -4.57 22.70
C ASN A 88 -26.59 -3.09 23.10
N LEU A 89 -26.38 -2.18 22.15
CA LEU A 89 -26.11 -0.75 22.42
C LEU A 89 -27.27 0.20 22.06
N TRP A 90 -28.38 -0.31 21.51
CA TRP A 90 -29.56 0.49 21.15
C TRP A 90 -30.77 0.25 22.08
N GLY A 91 -30.53 -0.25 23.29
CA GLY A 91 -31.59 -0.67 24.22
C GLY A 91 -31.87 0.24 25.42
N ARG A 92 -31.28 1.44 25.51
CA ARG A 92 -31.40 2.32 26.70
C ARG A 92 -31.38 3.84 26.40
N TYR A 93 -32.42 4.36 25.75
CA TYR A 93 -32.95 5.71 26.03
C TYR A 93 -34.43 5.75 25.62
N PRO A 94 -35.37 6.04 26.53
CA PRO A 94 -36.78 6.22 26.17
C PRO A 94 -36.98 7.60 25.51
N ILE A 95 -37.90 7.67 24.55
CA ILE A 95 -38.30 8.93 23.90
C ILE A 95 -39.35 9.63 24.78
N GLY A 96 -39.10 10.89 25.11
CA GLY A 96 -40.03 11.78 25.79
C GLY A 96 -39.85 13.21 25.28
N SER A 97 -40.95 13.92 25.04
CA SER A 97 -40.97 15.21 24.34
C SER A 97 -40.96 16.43 25.27
N ILE A 98 -40.48 17.55 24.75
CA ILE A 98 -40.95 18.93 25.02
C ILE A 98 -40.45 19.85 23.90
N SER A 99 -41.16 20.94 23.63
CA SER A 99 -40.87 21.93 22.59
C SER A 99 -41.04 23.34 23.16
N THR A 100 -40.18 24.29 22.77
CA THR A 100 -40.54 25.70 22.51
C THR A 100 -39.39 26.49 21.84
N TYR A 101 -39.72 27.65 21.27
CA TYR A 101 -38.85 28.54 20.50
C TYR A 101 -37.96 29.47 21.35
N HIS A 102 -36.86 29.98 20.76
CA HIS A 102 -36.47 31.40 20.85
C HIS A 102 -35.58 31.83 19.64
N PRO A 103 -35.50 33.14 19.32
CA PRO A 103 -35.03 33.66 18.01
C PRO A 103 -33.51 33.99 17.92
N PRO A 104 -32.97 34.25 16.70
CA PRO A 104 -31.54 34.50 16.48
C PRO A 104 -31.07 35.92 16.82
N LEU A 105 -29.77 36.07 17.11
CA LEU A 105 -29.10 37.36 17.34
C LEU A 105 -28.19 37.76 16.18
N LEU A 106 -28.22 39.04 15.81
CA LEU A 106 -27.40 39.67 14.78
C LEU A 106 -25.98 40.02 15.30
N PRO A 107 -24.98 40.15 14.40
CA PRO A 107 -23.61 40.47 14.79
C PRO A 107 -23.40 41.95 15.11
N GLN A 108 -22.54 42.25 16.08
CA GLN A 108 -22.00 43.59 16.33
C GLN A 108 -20.47 43.59 16.26
N GLY A 109 -19.90 44.66 15.70
CA GLY A 109 -18.46 44.80 15.47
C GLY A 109 -17.67 45.17 16.72
N TYR A 110 -16.43 44.71 16.80
CA TYR A 110 -15.52 45.01 17.91
C TYR A 110 -14.63 46.23 17.62
N ASN A 111 -14.97 47.38 18.21
CA ASN A 111 -13.99 48.44 18.43
C ASN A 111 -13.02 48.01 19.53
N MET A 112 -11.71 48.17 19.31
CA MET A 112 -10.68 47.80 20.28
C MET A 112 -10.30 48.98 21.18
N ALA A 113 -10.91 49.01 22.36
CA ALA A 113 -10.46 49.83 23.49
C ALA A 113 -10.36 48.98 24.77
N GLN A 114 -9.31 49.28 25.54
CA GLN A 114 -8.86 48.71 26.82
C GLN A 114 -9.91 47.98 27.68
N ASN A 115 -9.63 46.73 28.09
CA ASN A 115 -10.51 45.92 28.94
C ASN A 115 -9.69 44.82 29.68
N PRO A 116 -9.86 44.57 31.01
CA PRO A 116 -8.94 43.71 31.79
C PRO A 116 -9.05 42.19 31.55
N GLY A 117 -9.61 41.75 30.42
CA GLY A 117 -9.80 40.34 30.06
C GLY A 117 -8.52 39.58 29.65
N SER A 118 -7.34 40.22 29.66
CA SER A 118 -6.07 39.62 29.24
C SER A 118 -5.67 38.41 30.10
N ARG A 119 -5.85 38.48 31.43
CA ARG A 119 -5.55 37.36 32.36
C ARG A 119 -6.38 36.12 32.05
N ASN A 120 -7.66 36.25 31.70
CA ASN A 120 -8.52 35.10 31.38
C ASN A 120 -8.19 34.48 30.00
N ARG A 121 -7.74 35.29 29.02
CA ARG A 121 -7.20 34.74 27.76
C ARG A 121 -5.90 33.98 28.01
N LEU A 122 -5.00 34.52 28.83
CA LEU A 122 -3.75 33.86 29.18
C LEU A 122 -4.00 32.56 29.96
N ALA A 123 -4.85 32.57 30.99
CA ALA A 123 -5.21 31.37 31.75
C ALA A 123 -5.88 30.29 30.90
N LYS A 124 -6.76 30.68 29.95
CA LYS A 124 -7.36 29.74 28.99
C LYS A 124 -6.33 29.19 28.01
N ALA A 125 -5.38 30.00 27.54
CA ALA A 125 -4.28 29.55 26.69
C ALA A 125 -3.33 28.59 27.43
N THR A 126 -2.96 28.90 28.68
CA THR A 126 -2.16 28.00 29.54
C THR A 126 -2.90 26.69 29.80
N LYS A 127 -4.20 26.72 30.11
CA LYS A 127 -4.97 25.47 30.30
C LYS A 127 -5.09 24.66 29.01
N LEU A 128 -5.34 25.30 27.86
CA LEU A 128 -5.34 24.61 26.56
C LEU A 128 -3.96 24.01 26.22
N ARG A 129 -2.88 24.71 26.56
CA ARG A 129 -1.51 24.23 26.39
C ARG A 129 -1.20 23.04 27.31
N ASN A 130 -1.51 23.14 28.61
CA ASN A 130 -1.36 22.03 29.54
C ASN A 130 -2.12 20.77 29.05
N ASN A 131 -3.38 20.93 28.65
CA ASN A 131 -4.18 19.84 28.07
C ASN A 131 -3.54 19.24 26.79
N ALA A 132 -2.94 20.06 25.93
CA ALA A 132 -2.27 19.60 24.71
C ALA A 132 -0.92 18.93 25.00
N ASP A 133 -0.17 19.43 25.99
CA ASP A 133 1.10 18.86 26.45
C ASP A 133 0.86 17.53 27.20
N GLU A 134 -0.24 17.41 27.96
CA GLU A 134 -0.74 16.18 28.59
C GLU A 134 -1.18 15.15 27.54
N ASP A 135 -1.97 15.56 26.55
CA ASP A 135 -2.37 14.72 25.42
C ASP A 135 -1.16 14.20 24.63
N THR A 136 -0.17 15.06 24.37
CA THR A 136 1.07 14.70 23.68
C THR A 136 1.86 13.66 24.48
N LYS A 137 2.05 13.88 25.79
CA LYS A 137 2.72 12.92 26.69
C LYS A 137 1.98 11.58 26.81
N PHE A 138 0.65 11.59 26.76
CA PHE A 138 -0.14 10.36 26.72
C PHE A 138 0.12 9.57 25.44
N VAL A 139 0.13 10.23 24.27
CA VAL A 139 0.45 9.57 22.99
C VAL A 139 1.90 9.06 22.99
N GLU A 140 2.84 9.88 23.43
CA GLU A 140 4.27 9.56 23.57
C GLU A 140 4.49 8.29 24.43
N GLY A 141 3.92 8.24 25.64
CA GLY A 141 4.02 7.07 26.52
C GLY A 141 3.41 5.79 25.91
N ARG A 142 2.32 5.92 25.13
CA ARG A 142 1.70 4.77 24.44
C ARG A 142 2.46 4.33 23.19
N ILE A 143 3.26 5.23 22.58
CA ILE A 143 4.23 4.90 21.52
C ILE A 143 5.46 4.21 22.12
N GLN A 144 5.99 4.69 23.26
CA GLN A 144 7.09 4.04 23.95
C GLN A 144 6.70 2.61 24.38
N GLU A 145 5.49 2.44 24.95
CA GLU A 145 4.98 1.12 25.33
C GLU A 145 4.86 0.16 24.12
N TYR A 146 4.53 0.67 22.92
CA TYR A 146 4.56 -0.13 21.69
C TYR A 146 5.97 -0.61 21.34
N TYR A 147 6.99 0.24 21.50
CA TYR A 147 8.39 -0.13 21.29
C TYR A 147 8.89 -1.12 22.34
N ASP A 148 8.58 -0.90 23.62
CA ASP A 148 8.92 -1.80 24.72
C ASP A 148 8.30 -3.19 24.50
N GLN A 149 7.03 -3.26 24.10
CA GLN A 149 6.35 -4.50 23.76
C GLN A 149 6.97 -5.24 22.55
N ARG A 150 7.64 -4.52 21.64
CA ARG A 150 8.36 -5.13 20.50
C ARG A 150 9.74 -5.65 20.85
N ILE A 151 10.42 -5.03 21.80
CA ILE A 151 11.79 -5.42 22.23
C ILE A 151 11.73 -6.55 23.27
N ASN A 152 10.71 -6.55 24.13
CA ASN A 152 10.62 -7.47 25.27
C ASN A 152 10.27 -8.92 24.84
N ARG A 153 10.71 -9.91 25.62
CA ARG A 153 10.59 -11.35 25.32
C ARG A 153 9.15 -11.90 25.34
N ASN A 154 8.18 -11.14 25.86
CA ASN A 154 6.75 -11.50 25.86
C ASN A 154 6.07 -11.32 24.48
N ARG A 155 6.67 -11.89 23.42
CA ARG A 155 6.25 -11.76 21.99
C ARG A 155 4.81 -12.19 21.68
N ASN A 156 4.12 -12.83 22.62
CA ASN A 156 2.99 -13.72 22.31
C ASN A 156 1.59 -13.07 22.37
N LYS A 157 1.44 -11.79 22.74
CA LYS A 157 0.11 -11.16 22.87
C LYS A 157 -0.47 -10.57 21.58
N TRP A 158 0.38 -10.05 20.68
CA TRP A 158 -0.06 -9.25 19.53
C TRP A 158 0.41 -9.76 18.16
N MET A 159 1.35 -10.72 18.11
CA MET A 159 1.90 -11.26 16.86
C MET A 159 1.16 -12.50 16.32
N PHE A 160 0.18 -13.03 17.06
CA PHE A 160 -0.61 -14.19 16.63
C PHE A 160 -1.62 -13.82 15.53
N LYS A 161 -1.19 -13.93 14.27
CA LYS A 161 -2.07 -14.35 13.16
C LYS A 161 -1.59 -15.73 12.67
N PRO A 162 -2.48 -16.70 12.43
CA PRO A 162 -2.11 -17.96 11.80
C PRO A 162 -1.61 -17.68 10.38
N ILE A 163 -0.43 -18.18 10.06
CA ILE A 163 0.21 -18.01 8.75
C ILE A 163 0.38 -19.40 8.13
N GLY A 164 -0.53 -19.74 7.22
CA GLY A 164 -0.28 -20.86 6.31
C GLY A 164 0.98 -20.60 5.46
N GLY A 165 1.43 -21.60 4.72
CA GLY A 165 2.66 -21.50 3.96
C GLY A 165 2.56 -20.60 2.73
N THR A 166 3.47 -20.84 1.79
CA THR A 166 3.55 -20.18 0.49
C THR A 166 2.19 -20.17 -0.24
N THR A 167 1.91 -19.08 -0.95
CA THR A 167 0.70 -18.92 -1.74
C THR A 167 0.61 -20.04 -2.79
N GLN A 168 -0.52 -20.75 -2.84
CA GLN A 168 -0.79 -21.77 -3.84
C GLN A 168 -0.71 -21.17 -5.26
N HIS A 169 -0.17 -21.93 -6.21
CA HIS A 169 0.08 -21.49 -7.59
C HIS A 169 1.01 -20.26 -7.70
N LEU A 170 2.04 -20.16 -6.84
CA LEU A 170 2.95 -19.01 -6.81
C LEU A 170 3.64 -18.75 -8.16
N LYS A 171 4.08 -19.81 -8.87
CA LYS A 171 4.77 -19.68 -10.16
C LYS A 171 3.83 -19.14 -11.23
N GLU A 172 2.62 -19.68 -11.30
CA GLU A 172 1.60 -19.34 -12.27
C GLU A 172 1.08 -17.90 -12.06
N ILE A 173 0.86 -17.51 -10.79
CA ILE A 173 0.48 -16.14 -10.41
C ILE A 173 1.61 -15.16 -10.74
N PHE A 174 2.87 -15.51 -10.45
CA PHE A 174 4.03 -14.68 -10.77
C PHE A 174 4.17 -14.47 -12.28
N LEU A 175 4.15 -15.54 -13.07
CA LEU A 175 4.31 -15.48 -14.53
C LEU A 175 3.16 -14.70 -15.17
N GLY A 176 1.91 -14.94 -14.76
CA GLY A 176 0.75 -14.19 -15.26
C GLY A 176 0.83 -12.70 -14.95
N ARG A 177 1.26 -12.31 -13.74
CA ARG A 177 1.50 -10.91 -13.37
C ARG A 177 2.69 -10.29 -14.12
N CYS A 178 3.71 -11.09 -14.44
CA CYS A 178 4.88 -10.63 -15.18
C CYS A 178 4.52 -10.22 -16.61
N TRP A 179 3.83 -11.09 -17.34
CA TRP A 179 3.37 -10.79 -18.70
C TRP A 179 2.36 -9.63 -18.72
N ASP A 180 1.39 -9.57 -17.80
CA ASP A 180 0.51 -8.40 -17.66
C ASP A 180 1.28 -7.10 -17.37
N PHE A 181 2.34 -7.16 -16.57
CA PHE A 181 3.15 -5.97 -16.30
C PHE A 181 3.91 -5.51 -17.54
N ILE A 182 4.58 -6.42 -18.27
CA ILE A 182 5.37 -6.05 -19.46
C ILE A 182 4.45 -5.41 -20.52
N GLU A 183 3.35 -6.06 -20.86
CA GLU A 183 2.43 -5.60 -21.90
C GLU A 183 1.64 -4.34 -21.50
N ASN A 184 1.00 -4.33 -20.32
CA ASN A 184 0.02 -3.30 -19.95
C ASN A 184 0.57 -2.20 -19.01
N ARG A 185 1.77 -2.36 -18.44
CA ARG A 185 2.29 -1.49 -17.37
C ARG A 185 3.74 -1.05 -17.55
N GLY A 186 4.51 -1.71 -18.42
CA GLY A 186 5.96 -1.58 -18.59
C GLY A 186 6.48 -0.22 -19.08
N LYS A 187 5.64 0.82 -19.15
CA LYS A 187 6.00 2.19 -19.56
C LYS A 187 7.26 2.73 -18.86
N ASP A 188 7.43 2.37 -17.59
CA ASP A 188 8.50 2.82 -16.71
C ASP A 188 9.66 1.81 -16.59
N LEU A 189 9.64 0.65 -17.29
CA LEU A 189 10.83 -0.20 -17.49
C LEU A 189 11.75 0.43 -18.54
N GLU A 190 13.06 0.28 -18.44
CA GLU A 190 13.98 0.83 -19.46
C GLU A 190 13.93 0.03 -20.77
N ASN A 191 13.97 -1.31 -20.69
CA ASN A 191 13.95 -2.21 -21.83
C ASN A 191 12.90 -3.34 -21.61
N PRO A 192 11.59 -3.08 -21.81
CA PRO A 192 10.54 -4.08 -21.52
C PRO A 192 10.76 -5.42 -22.23
N SER A 193 11.19 -5.39 -23.50
CA SER A 193 11.45 -6.57 -24.34
C SER A 193 12.69 -7.39 -23.96
N LYS A 194 13.41 -7.02 -22.90
CA LYS A 194 14.53 -7.80 -22.34
C LYS A 194 14.17 -8.53 -21.04
N VAL A 195 12.96 -8.35 -20.51
CA VAL A 195 12.54 -8.96 -19.24
C VAL A 195 11.98 -10.36 -19.51
N ASP A 196 12.79 -11.42 -19.33
CA ASP A 196 12.28 -12.79 -19.39
C ASP A 196 11.61 -13.17 -18.06
N CYS A 197 10.29 -13.35 -18.10
CA CYS A 197 9.49 -13.73 -16.94
C CYS A 197 9.87 -15.09 -16.32
N ASN A 198 10.41 -16.02 -17.12
CA ASN A 198 10.89 -17.31 -16.64
C ASN A 198 12.23 -17.15 -15.92
N GLU A 199 13.15 -16.35 -16.46
CA GLU A 199 14.42 -16.06 -15.78
C GLU A 199 14.21 -15.29 -14.48
N LEU A 200 13.32 -14.28 -14.47
CA LEU A 200 12.89 -13.59 -13.26
C LEU A 200 12.28 -14.56 -12.24
N TRP A 201 11.40 -15.48 -12.66
CA TRP A 201 10.81 -16.47 -11.78
C TRP A 201 11.86 -17.43 -11.20
N GLU A 202 12.70 -18.04 -12.03
CA GLU A 202 13.67 -19.04 -11.59
C GLU A 202 14.73 -18.41 -10.68
N THR A 203 15.11 -17.16 -10.93
CA THR A 203 16.02 -16.39 -10.07
C THR A 203 15.37 -16.04 -8.74
N PHE A 204 14.13 -15.55 -8.75
CA PHE A 204 13.35 -15.28 -7.54
C PHE A 204 13.13 -16.53 -6.68
N SER A 205 12.81 -17.67 -7.30
CA SER A 205 12.61 -18.95 -6.61
C SER A 205 13.91 -19.39 -5.91
N LYS A 206 15.04 -19.38 -6.61
CA LYS A 206 16.38 -19.72 -6.07
C LYS A 206 16.84 -18.81 -4.93
N SER A 207 16.28 -17.61 -4.78
CA SER A 207 16.56 -16.74 -3.63
C SER A 207 16.12 -17.37 -2.31
N PHE A 208 15.03 -18.15 -2.27
CA PHE A 208 14.47 -18.71 -1.01
C PHE A 208 14.29 -20.22 -0.99
N ALA A 209 14.18 -20.90 -2.14
CA ALA A 209 14.03 -22.35 -2.18
C ALA A 209 15.27 -23.07 -1.61
N PHE A 210 15.06 -24.23 -0.97
CA PHE A 210 16.09 -25.05 -0.31
C PHE A 210 16.83 -24.35 0.85
N LYS A 211 16.26 -23.28 1.39
CA LYS A 211 16.76 -22.56 2.58
C LYS A 211 15.75 -22.65 3.71
N GLY A 212 16.21 -22.46 4.95
CA GLY A 212 15.28 -22.28 6.07
C GLY A 212 14.45 -21.02 5.84
N PRO A 213 13.18 -20.98 6.29
CA PRO A 213 12.26 -19.88 5.96
C PRO A 213 12.74 -18.51 6.47
N CYS A 214 13.67 -18.51 7.45
CA CYS A 214 14.27 -17.35 8.09
C CYS A 214 15.74 -17.12 7.70
N ASP A 215 16.33 -18.00 6.89
CA ASP A 215 17.76 -17.97 6.53
C ASP A 215 18.05 -17.03 5.34
N VAL A 216 17.01 -16.42 4.76
CA VAL A 216 17.06 -15.65 3.52
C VAL A 216 17.41 -14.18 3.76
N THR A 217 18.47 -13.69 3.12
CA THR A 217 18.98 -12.32 3.26
C THR A 217 18.71 -11.47 2.01
N SER A 218 18.99 -10.17 2.09
CA SER A 218 18.89 -9.29 0.91
C SER A 218 19.87 -9.71 -0.22
N LYS A 219 21.01 -10.32 0.11
CA LYS A 219 21.98 -10.76 -0.92
C LYS A 219 21.39 -11.83 -1.84
N ASP A 220 20.55 -12.71 -1.29
CA ASP A 220 19.92 -13.81 -2.02
C ASP A 220 18.94 -13.34 -3.11
N TYR A 221 18.37 -12.14 -2.95
CA TYR A 221 17.48 -11.51 -3.93
C TYR A 221 18.18 -10.52 -4.87
N ALA A 222 19.48 -10.22 -4.69
CA ALA A 222 20.18 -9.19 -5.46
C ALA A 222 20.04 -9.42 -6.98
N LEU A 223 20.38 -10.63 -7.45
CA LEU A 223 20.29 -11.02 -8.86
C LEU A 223 18.90 -10.78 -9.46
N PHE A 224 17.82 -11.04 -8.72
CA PHE A 224 16.45 -10.78 -9.20
C PHE A 224 16.22 -9.28 -9.48
N PHE A 225 16.79 -8.38 -8.68
CA PHE A 225 16.70 -6.93 -8.89
C PHE A 225 17.68 -6.40 -9.95
N ASP A 226 18.66 -7.20 -10.36
CA ASP A 226 19.66 -6.85 -11.38
C ASP A 226 19.22 -7.29 -12.80
N LEU A 227 18.23 -8.19 -12.93
CA LEU A 227 17.68 -8.66 -14.23
C LEU A 227 16.85 -7.61 -15.00
N TYR A 228 16.51 -6.47 -14.37
CA TYR A 228 15.71 -5.43 -15.02
C TYR A 228 15.99 -4.06 -14.41
N ASP A 229 15.86 -3.01 -15.23
CA ASP A 229 15.91 -1.63 -14.76
C ASP A 229 14.65 -0.84 -15.11
N GLU A 230 14.37 0.13 -14.25
CA GLU A 230 13.18 0.98 -14.30
C GLU A 230 13.57 2.45 -14.26
N LYS A 231 13.02 3.23 -15.18
CA LYS A 231 13.30 4.65 -15.43
C LYS A 231 13.12 5.52 -14.17
N PRO A 232 13.86 6.63 -14.03
CA PRO A 232 13.65 7.63 -12.99
C PRO A 232 12.24 8.24 -12.99
N LEU A 233 11.75 8.60 -11.80
CA LEU A 233 10.38 9.03 -11.52
C LEU A 233 10.34 10.47 -11.03
N ASN A 234 10.20 11.43 -11.95
CA ASN A 234 10.03 12.85 -11.65
C ASN A 234 8.65 13.12 -11.04
N ASP A 235 8.63 13.69 -9.82
CA ASP A 235 7.45 14.19 -9.09
C ASP A 235 6.33 13.15 -8.80
N LYS A 236 6.60 11.86 -9.06
CA LYS A 236 5.64 10.74 -9.00
C LYS A 236 5.77 9.84 -7.77
N VAL A 237 6.92 9.78 -7.09
CA VAL A 237 7.14 8.77 -6.04
C VAL A 237 6.29 9.06 -4.80
N MET A 238 5.48 8.09 -4.39
CA MET A 238 4.66 8.18 -3.19
C MET A 238 4.89 7.00 -2.25
N PHE A 239 5.51 7.27 -1.10
CA PHE A 239 5.63 6.35 0.02
C PHE A 239 4.40 6.43 0.93
N TRP A 240 4.22 5.44 1.80
CA TRP A 240 3.09 5.38 2.72
C TRP A 240 3.43 4.63 4.02
N SER A 241 2.78 4.99 5.13
CA SER A 241 2.87 4.30 6.42
C SER A 241 1.54 4.35 7.15
N GLY A 242 0.93 3.18 7.39
CA GLY A 242 -0.40 3.06 8.03
C GLY A 242 -1.57 3.59 7.19
N THR A 243 -1.35 3.77 5.88
CA THR A 243 -2.23 4.52 4.94
C THR A 243 -2.41 3.82 3.58
N ARG A 244 -2.08 2.53 3.46
CA ARG A 244 -2.08 1.75 2.20
C ARG A 244 -3.32 1.96 1.33
N GLU A 245 -4.51 1.75 1.89
CA GLU A 245 -5.78 1.83 1.17
C GLU A 245 -6.09 3.25 0.68
N LEU A 246 -5.86 4.25 1.52
CA LEU A 246 -6.03 5.67 1.18
C LEU A 246 -5.01 6.11 0.12
N THR A 247 -3.78 5.62 0.21
CA THR A 247 -2.71 5.90 -0.74
C THR A 247 -3.04 5.30 -2.11
N HIS A 248 -3.39 4.01 -2.20
CA HIS A 248 -3.76 3.39 -3.47
C HIS A 248 -5.08 3.95 -4.04
N ALA A 249 -6.02 4.39 -3.21
CA ALA A 249 -7.18 5.12 -3.68
C ALA A 249 -6.77 6.45 -4.34
N TYR A 250 -5.75 7.13 -3.82
CA TYR A 250 -5.23 8.37 -4.41
C TYR A 250 -4.36 8.15 -5.65
N THR A 251 -3.39 7.23 -5.62
CA THR A 251 -2.43 7.07 -6.73
C THR A 251 -3.05 6.53 -8.02
N ARG A 252 -4.11 5.73 -7.89
CA ARG A 252 -4.90 5.23 -9.02
C ARG A 252 -5.70 6.32 -9.74
N LEU A 253 -5.99 7.44 -9.08
CA LEU A 253 -6.60 8.60 -9.75
C LEU A 253 -5.58 9.21 -10.72
N TYR A 254 -5.91 9.12 -12.01
CA TYR A 254 -5.13 9.68 -13.13
C TYR A 254 -3.69 9.12 -13.28
N ASN A 255 -3.36 7.99 -12.64
CA ASN A 255 -2.02 7.35 -12.71
C ASN A 255 -0.88 8.34 -12.39
N ARG A 256 -1.15 9.26 -11.46
CA ARG A 256 -0.29 10.42 -11.16
C ARG A 256 0.94 10.07 -10.32
N PHE A 257 0.86 9.00 -9.53
CA PHE A 257 1.89 8.62 -8.58
C PHE A 257 2.24 7.14 -8.69
N THR A 258 3.45 6.79 -8.30
CA THR A 258 3.99 5.43 -8.28
C THR A 258 4.30 5.05 -6.83
N THR A 259 3.59 4.05 -6.32
CA THR A 259 3.88 3.38 -5.04
C THR A 259 4.82 2.19 -5.26
N LEU A 260 5.19 1.48 -4.19
CA LEU A 260 6.02 0.27 -4.30
C LEU A 260 5.31 -0.82 -5.11
N GLU A 261 4.01 -0.97 -4.88
CA GLU A 261 3.10 -1.91 -5.54
C GLU A 261 2.94 -1.68 -7.05
N ASP A 262 3.33 -0.50 -7.55
CA ASP A 262 3.24 -0.12 -8.97
C ASP A 262 4.56 -0.34 -9.73
N THR A 263 5.63 -0.77 -9.06
CA THR A 263 6.91 -1.24 -9.66
C THR A 263 6.81 -2.70 -10.13
N LEU A 264 7.74 -3.18 -10.97
CA LEU A 264 7.71 -4.59 -11.41
C LEU A 264 7.77 -5.56 -10.22
N ALA A 265 8.77 -5.45 -9.34
CA ALA A 265 8.89 -6.28 -8.14
C ALA A 265 7.65 -6.20 -7.23
N GLY A 266 7.11 -5.00 -7.05
CA GLY A 266 5.90 -4.79 -6.28
C GLY A 266 4.72 -5.51 -6.89
N TYR A 267 4.43 -5.26 -8.16
CA TYR A 267 3.29 -5.82 -8.86
C TYR A 267 3.30 -7.35 -8.88
N LEU A 268 4.46 -7.96 -9.17
CA LEU A 268 4.67 -9.40 -9.13
C LEU A 268 4.25 -10.02 -7.79
N LEU A 269 4.73 -9.49 -6.67
CA LEU A 269 4.57 -10.13 -5.35
C LEU A 269 3.54 -9.47 -4.41
N ASN A 270 2.83 -8.44 -4.85
CA ASN A 270 1.85 -7.73 -4.02
C ASN A 270 0.78 -8.68 -3.45
N GLY A 271 0.68 -8.74 -2.13
CA GLY A 271 -0.25 -9.60 -1.40
C GLY A 271 0.03 -11.11 -1.47
N LEU A 272 1.17 -11.52 -2.04
CA LEU A 272 1.63 -12.91 -2.02
C LEU A 272 2.47 -13.18 -0.78
N ARG A 273 2.63 -14.46 -0.44
CA ARG A 273 3.48 -14.93 0.67
C ARG A 273 4.28 -16.12 0.18
N TRP A 274 5.55 -16.19 0.58
CA TRP A 274 6.44 -17.28 0.23
C TRP A 274 7.49 -17.49 1.33
N CYS A 275 7.96 -18.73 1.46
CA CYS A 275 9.09 -19.12 2.31
C CYS A 275 9.69 -20.47 1.85
N GLY A 276 10.97 -20.67 2.14
CA GLY A 276 11.68 -21.92 1.81
C GLY A 276 11.48 -23.02 2.85
N SER A 277 11.72 -24.26 2.42
CA SER A 277 12.05 -25.39 3.27
C SER A 277 13.46 -25.88 2.93
N LYS A 278 14.10 -26.60 3.86
CA LYS A 278 15.36 -27.35 3.60
C LYS A 278 15.10 -28.73 3.00
N GLU A 279 13.87 -29.21 3.06
CA GLU A 279 13.41 -30.47 2.49
C GLU A 279 12.79 -30.24 1.10
N ASP A 280 12.73 -31.29 0.27
CA ASP A 280 12.05 -31.26 -1.04
C ASP A 280 10.54 -30.93 -0.87
N PRO A 281 9.92 -30.08 -1.73
CA PRO A 281 10.42 -29.47 -2.97
C PRO A 281 11.10 -28.11 -2.76
N GLY A 282 11.71 -27.87 -1.61
CA GLY A 282 12.44 -26.63 -1.27
C GLY A 282 11.55 -25.45 -0.88
N ILE A 283 10.22 -25.58 -0.95
CA ILE A 283 9.24 -24.52 -0.66
C ILE A 283 8.20 -25.04 0.34
N ASP A 284 7.96 -24.31 1.43
CA ASP A 284 6.91 -24.68 2.39
C ASP A 284 5.57 -24.06 1.99
N TYR A 285 4.57 -24.90 1.72
CA TYR A 285 3.18 -24.53 1.41
C TYR A 285 2.20 -24.71 2.60
N LYS A 286 2.67 -25.28 3.72
CA LYS A 286 1.91 -25.56 4.95
C LYS A 286 2.01 -24.39 5.94
N GLU A 287 3.22 -23.91 6.25
CA GLU A 287 3.47 -22.85 7.25
C GLU A 287 4.62 -21.91 6.84
N CYS A 288 4.54 -20.62 7.20
CA CYS A 288 5.68 -19.70 7.13
C CYS A 288 5.81 -18.93 8.47
N PRO A 289 6.91 -19.05 9.24
CA PRO A 289 7.09 -18.36 10.52
C PRO A 289 6.92 -16.83 10.44
N TYR A 290 6.21 -16.24 11.42
CA TYR A 290 5.76 -14.84 11.40
C TYR A 290 6.85 -13.78 11.16
N GLU A 291 8.05 -13.95 11.72
CA GLU A 291 9.14 -12.98 11.52
C GLU A 291 9.64 -12.96 10.07
N CYS A 292 9.47 -14.07 9.36
CA CYS A 292 10.13 -14.40 8.11
C CYS A 292 9.12 -14.33 6.94
N SER A 293 7.83 -14.61 7.22
CA SER A 293 6.68 -14.34 6.35
C SER A 293 6.39 -12.84 6.12
N LYS A 294 7.22 -11.95 6.67
CA LYS A 294 7.29 -10.51 6.35
C LYS A 294 8.13 -10.23 5.10
N GLN A 295 8.96 -11.20 4.67
CA GLN A 295 9.93 -11.11 3.56
C GLN A 295 10.78 -9.82 3.55
N LYS A 296 11.27 -9.40 4.73
CA LYS A 296 11.96 -8.11 4.94
C LYS A 296 13.16 -7.92 3.98
N ALA A 297 13.88 -8.99 3.66
CA ALA A 297 14.95 -9.01 2.67
C ALA A 297 14.51 -8.54 1.26
N PHE A 298 13.41 -9.08 0.73
CA PHE A 298 12.88 -8.73 -0.59
C PHE A 298 12.31 -7.32 -0.58
N TRP A 299 11.39 -7.04 0.34
CA TRP A 299 10.68 -5.77 0.39
C TRP A 299 11.60 -4.60 0.70
N GLY A 300 12.66 -4.81 1.49
CA GLY A 300 13.69 -3.79 1.71
C GLY A 300 14.47 -3.44 0.44
N LEU A 301 14.82 -4.42 -0.41
CA LEU A 301 15.44 -4.14 -1.71
C LEU A 301 14.49 -3.45 -2.69
N ALA A 302 13.24 -3.92 -2.78
CA ALA A 302 12.22 -3.30 -3.63
C ALA A 302 11.99 -1.83 -3.23
N ALA A 303 11.82 -1.57 -1.93
CA ALA A 303 11.65 -0.24 -1.37
C ALA A 303 12.87 0.67 -1.64
N ALA A 304 14.08 0.12 -1.56
CA ALA A 304 15.30 0.84 -1.91
C ALA A 304 15.43 1.11 -3.42
N LYS A 305 15.07 0.17 -4.31
CA LYS A 305 15.09 0.38 -5.78
C LYS A 305 14.09 1.47 -6.19
N LEU A 306 12.87 1.48 -5.64
CA LEU A 306 11.92 2.59 -5.83
C LEU A 306 12.50 3.94 -5.38
N ALA A 307 13.07 4.00 -4.18
CA ALA A 307 13.60 5.26 -3.64
C ALA A 307 14.79 5.81 -4.45
N ARG A 308 15.67 4.96 -5.00
CA ARG A 308 16.75 5.40 -5.90
C ARG A 308 16.23 6.01 -7.21
N ARG A 309 15.05 5.62 -7.68
CA ARG A 309 14.40 6.18 -8.89
C ARG A 309 13.78 7.56 -8.67
N ALA A 310 13.57 7.99 -7.42
CA ALA A 310 12.91 9.25 -7.10
C ALA A 310 13.63 10.48 -7.67
N ARG A 311 12.89 11.43 -8.24
CA ARG A 311 13.39 12.72 -8.75
C ARG A 311 12.36 13.82 -8.46
N GLY A 312 12.80 15.04 -8.20
CA GLY A 312 11.89 16.16 -7.94
C GLY A 312 11.21 16.08 -6.56
N ILE A 313 9.89 16.20 -6.51
CA ILE A 313 9.08 16.13 -5.29
C ILE A 313 8.78 14.66 -4.96
N VAL A 314 9.16 14.23 -3.75
CA VAL A 314 8.83 12.92 -3.20
C VAL A 314 7.73 13.08 -2.15
N HIS A 315 6.68 12.28 -2.24
CA HIS A 315 5.54 12.35 -1.33
C HIS A 315 5.57 11.19 -0.33
N VAL A 316 5.12 11.42 0.90
CA VAL A 316 4.84 10.36 1.87
C VAL A 316 3.53 10.61 2.60
N MET A 317 2.64 9.61 2.62
CA MET A 317 1.33 9.69 3.29
C MET A 317 1.36 8.95 4.63
N LEU A 318 1.06 9.66 5.73
CA LEU A 318 1.08 9.14 7.11
C LEU A 318 -0.31 9.18 7.75
N ASN A 319 -0.54 8.34 8.77
CA ASN A 319 -1.80 8.25 9.51
C ASN A 319 -1.68 8.86 10.91
N GLY A 320 -2.02 10.13 11.07
CA GLY A 320 -2.03 10.85 12.36
C GLY A 320 -3.11 10.39 13.34
N THR A 321 -3.84 9.31 13.03
CA THR A 321 -4.88 8.68 13.87
C THR A 321 -4.65 7.17 14.06
N ARG A 322 -3.41 6.70 13.87
CA ARG A 322 -3.06 5.28 13.86
C ARG A 322 -3.17 4.64 15.25
N GLN A 323 -4.24 3.87 15.44
CA GLN A 323 -4.57 3.17 16.68
C GLN A 323 -4.89 1.69 16.37
N HIS A 324 -5.37 0.93 17.35
CA HIS A 324 -6.14 -0.30 17.17
C HIS A 324 -7.62 -0.09 17.53
N LEU A 325 -8.55 -0.64 16.73
CA LEU A 325 -10.00 -0.42 16.92
C LEU A 325 -10.54 -0.98 18.23
N VAL A 326 -9.98 -2.09 18.74
CA VAL A 326 -10.57 -2.88 19.82
C VAL A 326 -10.02 -2.48 21.19
N ASP A 327 -8.71 -2.60 21.38
CA ASP A 327 -7.99 -2.34 22.65
C ASP A 327 -7.37 -0.93 22.74
N ARG A 328 -7.51 -0.12 21.68
CA ARG A 328 -7.01 1.26 21.61
C ARG A 328 -5.48 1.40 21.73
N GLN A 329 -4.71 0.35 21.42
CA GLN A 329 -3.25 0.46 21.26
C GLN A 329 -2.89 1.56 20.25
N ILE A 330 -1.98 2.46 20.59
CA ILE A 330 -1.47 3.47 19.66
C ILE A 330 -0.28 2.88 18.91
N PHE A 331 -0.14 3.19 17.63
CA PHE A 331 1.04 2.87 16.83
C PHE A 331 1.57 4.18 16.24
N PRO A 332 2.89 4.42 16.25
CA PRO A 332 3.44 5.65 15.69
C PRO A 332 3.22 5.73 14.17
N SER A 333 3.07 6.96 13.66
CA SER A 333 2.87 7.28 12.25
C SER A 333 4.10 6.92 11.42
N PHE A 334 5.28 7.19 11.96
CA PHE A 334 6.57 6.79 11.44
C PHE A 334 7.21 5.77 12.40
N MET A 335 7.67 4.64 11.88
CA MET A 335 8.42 3.65 12.67
C MET A 335 9.87 3.67 12.18
N ASP A 336 10.81 3.86 13.10
CA ASP A 336 12.25 3.85 12.90
C ASP A 336 12.83 2.60 12.21
N ASP A 337 12.17 1.45 12.33
CA ASP A 337 12.56 0.16 11.73
C ASP A 337 11.68 -0.28 10.54
N SER A 338 10.84 0.64 10.04
CA SER A 338 10.03 0.41 8.83
C SER A 338 10.86 0.49 7.55
N TYR A 339 10.34 -0.10 6.46
CA TYR A 339 10.89 0.10 5.10
C TYR A 339 11.03 1.59 4.73
N LEU A 340 10.14 2.46 5.24
CA LEU A 340 10.22 3.91 5.05
C LEU A 340 11.49 4.49 5.67
N ALA A 341 11.83 4.07 6.90
CA ALA A 341 13.03 4.52 7.60
C ALA A 341 14.32 3.85 7.10
N GLU A 342 14.35 2.51 7.08
CA GLU A 342 15.54 1.73 6.81
C GLU A 342 15.97 1.73 5.35
N ASN A 343 15.01 1.74 4.41
CA ASN A 343 15.29 1.47 2.98
C ASN A 343 14.92 2.63 2.06
N GLN A 344 13.78 3.29 2.27
CA GLN A 344 13.33 4.37 1.39
C GLN A 344 14.06 5.68 1.70
N LEU A 345 13.92 6.19 2.93
CA LEU A 345 14.53 7.45 3.35
C LEU A 345 16.05 7.43 3.22
N SER A 346 16.68 6.29 3.50
CA SER A 346 18.12 6.05 3.36
C SER A 346 18.62 6.02 1.91
N SER A 347 17.80 5.54 0.97
CA SER A 347 18.16 5.37 -0.45
C SER A 347 17.75 6.54 -1.36
N LEU A 348 17.03 7.55 -0.84
CA LEU A 348 16.66 8.72 -1.63
C LEU A 348 17.91 9.49 -2.14
N PRO A 349 18.00 9.79 -3.45
CA PRO A 349 19.12 10.50 -4.05
C PRO A 349 19.01 12.01 -3.75
N VAL A 350 19.65 12.45 -2.66
CA VAL A 350 19.51 13.79 -2.07
C VAL A 350 19.71 14.93 -3.08
N ARG A 351 20.66 14.79 -4.02
CA ARG A 351 20.95 15.81 -5.04
C ARG A 351 19.80 16.02 -6.04
N ASP A 352 18.98 15.00 -6.25
CA ASP A 352 17.93 15.00 -7.28
C ASP A 352 16.52 15.24 -6.69
N VAL A 353 16.40 15.20 -5.35
CA VAL A 353 15.13 15.41 -4.63
C VAL A 353 15.01 16.88 -4.22
N LYS A 354 14.09 17.59 -4.86
CA LYS A 354 13.82 19.03 -4.62
C LYS A 354 13.01 19.27 -3.34
N GLU A 355 12.18 18.30 -2.95
CA GLU A 355 11.28 18.39 -1.79
C GLU A 355 10.89 17.00 -1.30
N PHE A 356 10.94 16.77 0.02
CA PHE A 356 10.34 15.61 0.68
C PHE A 356 9.07 16.06 1.41
N ARG A 357 7.92 15.76 0.83
CA ARG A 357 6.60 16.28 1.20
C ARG A 357 5.80 15.27 2.01
N ILE A 358 5.62 15.56 3.29
CA ILE A 358 4.89 14.74 4.25
C ILE A 358 3.42 15.18 4.27
N LEU A 359 2.50 14.21 4.20
CA LEU A 359 1.05 14.41 4.11
C LEU A 359 0.37 13.61 5.22
N VAL A 360 -0.09 14.27 6.27
CA VAL A 360 -0.61 13.62 7.50
C VAL A 360 -2.13 13.55 7.44
N GLY A 361 -2.67 12.38 7.16
CA GLY A 361 -4.10 12.11 7.13
C GLY A 361 -4.64 11.70 8.49
N HIS A 362 -5.81 12.24 8.84
CA HIS A 362 -6.54 11.93 10.07
C HIS A 362 -7.94 11.41 9.75
N THR A 363 -8.32 10.27 10.34
CA THR A 363 -9.68 9.71 10.22
C THR A 363 -10.73 10.70 10.73
N LEU A 364 -11.86 10.83 10.02
CA LEU A 364 -12.98 11.69 10.41
C LEU A 364 -13.52 11.30 11.81
N HIS A 365 -13.89 12.31 12.61
CA HIS A 365 -14.33 12.19 14.02
C HIS A 365 -13.33 11.55 15.01
N HIS A 366 -12.14 11.12 14.56
CA HIS A 366 -11.10 10.61 15.46
C HIS A 366 -10.25 11.75 16.00
N LYS A 367 -9.81 11.61 17.26
CA LYS A 367 -8.82 12.50 17.88
C LYS A 367 -7.47 12.34 17.16
N SER A 368 -6.85 13.45 16.76
CA SER A 368 -5.45 13.45 16.32
C SER A 368 -4.55 12.90 17.42
N LEU A 369 -3.69 11.95 17.05
CA LEU A 369 -2.65 11.40 17.91
C LEU A 369 -1.30 12.03 17.57
N GLU A 370 -0.99 12.16 16.27
CA GLU A 370 0.23 12.79 15.78
C GLU A 370 -0.08 13.73 14.61
N ARG A 371 0.70 14.82 14.53
CA ARG A 371 0.60 15.91 13.55
C ARG A 371 1.97 16.26 13.01
N CYS A 372 2.01 17.07 11.96
CA CYS A 372 3.23 17.78 11.57
C CYS A 372 3.92 18.45 12.77
N ASP A 373 5.26 18.38 12.78
CA ASP A 373 6.12 18.95 13.82
C ASP A 373 5.88 18.40 15.25
N SER A 374 5.29 17.20 15.36
CA SER A 374 5.14 16.46 16.63
C SER A 374 5.63 15.00 16.55
N LEU A 375 6.10 14.46 17.68
CA LEU A 375 6.39 13.04 17.91
C LEU A 375 7.15 12.36 16.75
N THR A 376 6.71 11.20 16.23
CA THR A 376 7.46 10.45 15.20
C THR A 376 7.42 11.12 13.82
N ILE A 377 6.47 12.04 13.60
CA ILE A 377 6.41 12.83 12.37
C ILE A 377 7.50 13.91 12.39
N LEU A 378 7.73 14.56 13.53
CA LEU A 378 8.89 15.44 13.74
C LEU A 378 10.20 14.65 13.63
N GLU A 379 10.23 13.41 14.12
CA GLU A 379 11.40 12.55 13.98
C GLU A 379 11.72 12.24 12.50
N LEU A 380 10.71 11.88 11.69
CA LEU A 380 10.87 11.72 10.24
C LEU A 380 11.36 13.02 9.57
N GLN A 381 10.77 14.16 9.92
CA GLN A 381 11.21 15.46 9.42
C GLN A 381 12.69 15.71 9.76
N ASN A 382 13.13 15.38 10.98
CA ASN A 382 14.50 15.60 11.41
C ASN A 382 15.48 14.60 10.78
N ARG A 383 15.14 13.31 10.66
CA ARG A 383 15.93 12.31 9.91
C ARG A 383 16.08 12.71 8.43
N ALA A 384 15.04 13.25 7.80
CA ALA A 384 15.08 13.74 6.42
C ALA A 384 15.96 15.01 6.27
N LYS A 385 15.79 16.01 7.14
CA LYS A 385 16.65 17.20 7.21
C LYS A 385 18.12 16.83 7.41
N ALA A 386 18.41 15.85 8.28
CA ALA A 386 19.77 15.36 8.55
C ALA A 386 20.42 14.68 7.35
N ARG A 387 19.65 14.08 6.42
CA ARG A 387 20.14 13.63 5.11
C ARG A 387 20.30 14.77 4.09
N GLY A 388 20.03 16.02 4.44
CA GLY A 388 20.07 17.18 3.55
C GLY A 388 18.82 17.37 2.68
N LEU A 389 17.72 16.66 2.96
CA LEU A 389 16.46 16.82 2.22
C LEU A 389 15.67 18.04 2.69
N LYS A 390 15.19 18.87 1.76
CA LYS A 390 14.23 19.94 2.05
C LYS A 390 12.87 19.33 2.38
N THR A 391 12.43 19.42 3.64
CA THR A 391 11.15 18.86 4.10
C THR A 391 10.00 19.86 4.08
N THR A 392 8.80 19.43 3.70
CA THR A 392 7.52 20.11 3.99
C THR A 392 6.57 19.14 4.67
N CYS A 393 5.60 19.64 5.45
CA CYS A 393 4.59 18.81 6.10
C CYS A 393 3.23 19.49 6.05
N PHE A 394 2.16 18.72 5.80
CA PHE A 394 0.79 19.19 5.73
C PHE A 394 -0.17 18.26 6.49
N ASP A 395 -0.81 18.77 7.55
CA ASP A 395 -1.95 18.14 8.21
C ASP A 395 -3.20 18.27 7.33
N ASN A 396 -3.90 17.14 7.09
CA ASN A 396 -5.22 17.07 6.43
C ASN A 396 -5.39 17.93 5.16
N PRO A 397 -4.48 17.84 4.16
CA PRO A 397 -4.66 18.48 2.87
C PRO A 397 -5.98 18.04 2.24
N TYR A 398 -6.70 18.97 1.58
CA TYR A 398 -8.11 18.79 1.18
C TYR A 398 -8.40 17.47 0.45
N PHE A 399 -7.50 16.99 -0.41
CA PHE A 399 -7.69 15.73 -1.13
C PHE A 399 -7.82 14.50 -0.20
N ILE A 400 -7.14 14.47 0.95
CA ILE A 400 -7.31 13.40 1.95
C ILE A 400 -8.71 13.47 2.55
N ARG A 401 -9.20 14.67 2.88
CA ARG A 401 -10.57 14.86 3.37
C ARG A 401 -11.61 14.42 2.34
N HIS A 402 -11.44 14.81 1.06
CA HIS A 402 -12.30 14.35 -0.03
C HIS A 402 -12.32 12.82 -0.17
N LEU A 403 -11.17 12.15 -0.06
CA LEU A 403 -11.07 10.68 -0.13
C LEU A 403 -11.74 9.98 1.06
N LEU A 404 -11.54 10.48 2.28
CA LEU A 404 -12.20 9.95 3.48
C LEU A 404 -13.73 10.14 3.42
N CYS A 405 -14.20 11.18 2.73
CA CYS A 405 -15.61 11.48 2.53
C CYS A 405 -16.32 10.58 1.51
N LEU A 406 -15.59 9.74 0.75
CA LEU A 406 -16.21 8.78 -0.18
C LEU A 406 -17.04 7.70 0.55
N ASP A 407 -16.74 7.43 1.83
CA ASP A 407 -17.50 6.50 2.67
C ASP A 407 -18.85 7.06 3.14
N ASN A 408 -18.90 8.35 3.43
CA ASN A 408 -20.04 9.03 4.04
C ASN A 408 -20.13 10.47 3.53
N PRO A 409 -20.57 10.71 2.28
CA PRO A 409 -20.62 12.06 1.72
C PRO A 409 -21.60 12.99 2.45
N GLY A 410 -22.60 12.43 3.15
CA GLY A 410 -23.54 13.17 4.00
C GLY A 410 -23.04 13.47 5.41
N ASP A 411 -21.79 13.14 5.74
CA ASP A 411 -21.19 13.51 7.03
C ASP A 411 -21.07 15.04 7.18
N PRO A 412 -21.31 15.63 8.36
CA PRO A 412 -21.05 17.05 8.60
C PRO A 412 -19.60 17.49 8.29
N LEU A 413 -18.62 16.59 8.40
CA LEU A 413 -17.24 16.85 7.98
C LEU A 413 -17.01 16.68 6.46
N CYS A 414 -18.03 16.28 5.71
CA CYS A 414 -18.02 16.08 4.26
C CYS A 414 -18.94 17.03 3.50
N LEU A 415 -19.68 17.89 4.20
CA LEU A 415 -20.38 19.04 3.61
C LEU A 415 -19.36 20.12 3.22
N PHE A 416 -18.83 20.00 2.01
CA PHE A 416 -17.99 21.03 1.40
C PHE A 416 -18.86 22.25 1.05
N LYS A 417 -18.31 23.47 1.20
CA LYS A 417 -19.00 24.68 0.77
C LYS A 417 -19.18 24.66 -0.75
N VAL A 418 -20.40 24.46 -1.20
CA VAL A 418 -20.84 25.05 -2.47
C VAL A 418 -20.75 26.56 -2.29
N TYR A 419 -20.01 27.23 -3.17
CA TYR A 419 -20.18 28.66 -3.39
C TYR A 419 -21.21 28.78 -4.50
N ASP A 420 -22.34 29.41 -4.22
CA ASP A 420 -23.39 29.63 -5.22
C ASP A 420 -22.80 30.45 -6.37
N GLN A 421 -22.87 29.91 -7.59
CA GLN A 421 -22.32 30.57 -8.78
C GLN A 421 -23.24 31.68 -9.31
N ASP A 422 -24.42 31.83 -8.70
CA ASP A 422 -25.51 32.69 -9.15
C ASP A 422 -25.36 34.17 -8.72
N VAL A 423 -24.25 34.53 -8.08
CA VAL A 423 -23.85 35.94 -7.87
C VAL A 423 -22.76 36.33 -8.89
N LEU A 424 -23.15 36.30 -10.16
CA LEU A 424 -22.54 37.19 -11.14
C LEU A 424 -22.86 38.63 -10.73
N PRO A 425 -21.88 39.54 -10.63
CA PRO A 425 -22.18 40.94 -10.34
C PRO A 425 -22.94 41.54 -11.53
N GLU A 426 -24.14 42.06 -11.26
CA GLU A 426 -24.83 42.95 -12.20
C GLU A 426 -23.97 44.21 -12.44
N LYS A 427 -24.09 44.78 -13.64
CA LYS A 427 -23.23 45.86 -14.15
C LYS A 427 -23.82 47.25 -13.92
#